data_AF-A0A843S3W0-F1
#
_entry.id   AF-A0A843S3W0-F1
#
_cell.length_a   1.000
_cell.length_b   1.000
_cell.length_c   1.000
_cell.angle_alpha   90.00
_cell.angle_beta   90.00
_cell.angle_gamma   90.00
#
_symmetry.space_group_name_H-M   'P 1'
#
loop_
_entity.id
_entity.type
_entity.pdbx_description
1 polymer ?
#
loop_
_entity_poly.entity_id
_entity_poly.type
_entity_poly.pdbx_seq_one_letter_code
_entity_poly.pdbx_strand_id
1 'polypeptide(L)'
;MSLVSQAPPFDRNRAHALRPNFLGRIRRGEEPHIFQLATLSVLTGTALEEWLTLFGYDPATVPRWQIALHGARTVAISSRANPCDLQRFSHGLRRVPVPPRALPTEEIVGALPTLEMPRSPDDTHLYLKLGRDDRLLPSRFAAGSYVSVDTNRGLTPDADPEQIYAVEHLYGLSVCRLARVDSDQIRLLGEIAMPFPSLFVLGTEAGVLGSVDAELQPFDQRMDMSSREPPRLLARPRQRLVSVLSTELALHHYVAAARERAGLSLREAAGLAAEMAAVCGPAYAMARSTFERYETIDTVPHHLAKLFTLASVYALDVWHYLALAGMVIPLGTRMFDDLELSEQPVRAMSGTRPDKALLQMLRAALGKPALTIDDLYTFGRCDNSAHPLIEGGTILVLDRRRQHLELPRERSSRHQEAPLLLMQASNRGYHAGYATIRGRQLTLEPPPLAAGPVHHMDVDEASVVGRVVAVLRIGSEVADLRTDAHGRRRYETPVVIGEMSSR
;
A
#
# COMPACT_ATOMS: atom_id res chain seq x y z
N MET A 1 -20.06 -23.82 -17.46
CA MET A 1 -18.99 -22.83 -17.32
C MET A 1 -19.38 -21.60 -18.13
N SER A 2 -19.76 -20.52 -17.44
CA SER A 2 -20.31 -19.30 -18.02
C SER A 2 -19.18 -18.31 -18.31
N LEU A 3 -19.09 -17.80 -19.54
CA LEU A 3 -18.23 -16.71 -19.95
C LEU A 3 -18.56 -15.46 -19.12
N VAL A 4 -17.73 -15.15 -18.12
CA VAL A 4 -17.77 -13.90 -17.38
C VAL A 4 -17.40 -12.79 -18.37
N SER A 5 -18.39 -11.96 -18.70
CA SER A 5 -18.29 -10.80 -19.56
C SER A 5 -17.12 -9.89 -19.16
N GLN A 6 -16.19 -9.64 -20.08
CA GLN A 6 -15.08 -8.68 -19.98
C GLN A 6 -15.54 -7.21 -20.01
N ALA A 7 -16.70 -6.89 -19.42
CA ALA A 7 -17.03 -5.50 -19.14
C ALA A 7 -16.13 -5.07 -17.97
N PRO A 8 -15.52 -3.87 -18.00
CA PRO A 8 -14.82 -3.37 -16.83
C PRO A 8 -15.77 -3.45 -15.61
N PRO A 9 -15.30 -3.89 -14.43
CA PRO A 9 -16.16 -4.22 -13.27
C PRO A 9 -16.99 -3.03 -12.73
N PHE A 10 -16.88 -1.86 -13.36
CA PHE A 10 -17.39 -0.56 -12.93
C PHE A 10 -18.77 -0.20 -13.49
N ASP A 11 -19.36 -1.00 -14.37
CA ASP A 11 -20.40 -0.52 -15.30
C ASP A 11 -21.84 -0.44 -14.74
N ARG A 12 -22.07 -0.78 -13.45
CA ARG A 12 -23.42 -0.74 -12.86
C ARG A 12 -23.59 0.17 -11.65
N ASN A 13 -22.52 0.53 -10.96
CA ASN A 13 -22.62 1.40 -9.79
C ASN A 13 -22.28 2.84 -10.18
N ARG A 14 -23.28 3.74 -10.06
CA ARG A 14 -23.16 5.18 -10.36
C ARG A 14 -21.99 5.84 -9.63
N ALA A 15 -21.52 5.26 -8.54
CA ALA A 15 -20.37 5.76 -7.79
C ALA A 15 -19.03 5.67 -8.55
N HIS A 16 -18.89 4.77 -9.53
CA HIS A 16 -17.68 4.68 -10.38
C HIS A 16 -17.73 5.60 -11.60
N ALA A 17 -18.90 6.13 -11.94
CA ALA A 17 -19.06 6.89 -13.17
C ALA A 17 -18.32 8.25 -13.11
N LEU A 18 -17.30 8.39 -13.95
CA LEU A 18 -16.67 9.68 -14.24
C LEU A 18 -17.56 10.45 -15.23
N ARG A 19 -18.41 11.33 -14.70
CA ARG A 19 -19.29 12.16 -15.54
C ARG A 19 -18.47 13.12 -16.42
N PRO A 20 -18.97 13.55 -17.59
CA PRO A 20 -18.25 14.50 -18.45
C PRO A 20 -17.86 15.81 -17.75
N ASN A 21 -18.62 16.22 -16.73
CA ASN A 21 -18.34 17.42 -15.93
C ASN A 21 -17.47 17.17 -14.68
N PHE A 22 -16.92 15.98 -14.50
CA PHE A 22 -16.16 15.57 -13.31
C PHE A 22 -15.00 16.54 -12.99
N LEU A 23 -14.16 16.86 -13.98
CA LEU A 23 -13.08 17.83 -13.81
C LEU A 23 -13.59 19.23 -13.47
N GLY A 24 -14.75 19.61 -14.03
CA GLY A 24 -15.41 20.87 -13.69
C GLY A 24 -15.90 20.92 -12.24
N ARG A 25 -16.35 19.78 -11.69
CA ARG A 25 -16.74 19.62 -10.28
C ARG A 25 -15.53 19.73 -9.35
N ILE A 26 -14.45 19.03 -9.66
CA ILE A 26 -13.19 19.13 -8.90
C ILE A 26 -12.66 20.56 -8.88
N ARG A 27 -12.68 21.26 -10.02
CA ARG A 27 -12.26 22.67 -10.10
C ARG A 27 -13.10 23.62 -9.24
N ARG A 28 -14.34 23.25 -8.91
CA ARG A 28 -15.20 23.98 -7.98
C ARG A 28 -14.98 23.60 -6.51
N GLY A 29 -14.02 22.71 -6.23
CA GLY A 29 -13.75 22.20 -4.89
C GLY A 29 -14.70 21.08 -4.45
N GLU A 30 -15.46 20.48 -5.37
CA GLU A 30 -16.24 19.29 -5.03
C GLU A 30 -15.31 18.08 -4.86
N GLU A 31 -15.40 17.44 -3.70
CA GLU A 31 -14.62 16.26 -3.36
C GLU A 31 -15.06 15.05 -4.23
N PRO A 32 -14.11 14.33 -4.86
CA PRO A 32 -14.43 13.13 -5.61
C PRO A 32 -14.75 11.96 -4.66
N HIS A 33 -15.63 11.07 -5.11
CA HIS A 33 -15.89 9.82 -4.38
C HIS A 33 -14.71 8.86 -4.49
N ILE A 34 -14.46 8.02 -3.47
CA ILE A 34 -13.35 7.04 -3.48
C ILE A 34 -13.37 6.12 -4.71
N PHE A 35 -14.55 5.65 -5.12
CA PHE A 35 -14.70 4.84 -6.34
C PHE A 35 -14.35 5.60 -7.63
N GLN A 36 -14.57 6.92 -7.67
CA GLN A 36 -14.15 7.74 -8.82
C GLN A 36 -12.62 7.85 -8.85
N LEU A 37 -11.98 8.00 -7.69
CA LEU A 37 -10.51 7.98 -7.59
C LEU A 37 -9.94 6.62 -7.96
N ALA A 38 -10.57 5.51 -7.55
CA ALA A 38 -10.18 4.17 -7.97
C ALA A 38 -10.31 4.00 -9.50
N THR A 39 -11.39 4.50 -10.10
CA THR A 39 -11.54 4.51 -11.56
C THR A 39 -10.48 5.36 -12.24
N LEU A 40 -10.14 6.54 -11.72
CA LEU A 40 -9.03 7.34 -12.24
C LEU A 40 -7.70 6.59 -12.12
N SER A 41 -7.43 5.95 -10.99
CA SER A 41 -6.23 5.14 -10.75
C SER A 41 -6.08 4.06 -11.83
N VAL A 42 -7.15 3.31 -12.12
CA VAL A 42 -7.17 2.31 -13.19
C VAL A 42 -6.92 2.94 -14.56
N LEU A 43 -7.57 4.08 -14.85
CA LEU A 43 -7.49 4.73 -16.16
C LEU A 43 -6.13 5.38 -16.42
N THR A 44 -5.49 5.95 -15.41
CA THR A 44 -4.22 6.67 -15.55
C THR A 44 -3.02 5.81 -15.23
N GLY A 45 -3.20 4.68 -14.55
CA GLY A 45 -2.11 3.84 -14.02
C GLY A 45 -1.39 4.45 -12.81
N THR A 46 -1.85 5.59 -12.33
CA THR A 46 -1.39 6.25 -11.09
C THR A 46 -1.95 5.48 -9.90
N ALA A 47 -1.16 5.28 -8.85
CA ALA A 47 -1.63 4.54 -7.68
C ALA A 47 -2.81 5.26 -7.01
N LEU A 48 -3.72 4.52 -6.37
CA LEU A 48 -4.87 5.12 -5.69
C LEU A 48 -4.41 5.98 -4.51
N GLU A 49 -3.34 5.55 -3.84
CA GLU A 49 -2.65 6.27 -2.77
C GLU A 49 -2.17 7.66 -3.23
N GLU A 50 -1.61 7.74 -4.43
CA GLU A 50 -1.14 9.00 -5.03
C GLU A 50 -2.33 9.91 -5.36
N TRP A 51 -3.42 9.36 -5.89
CA TRP A 51 -4.64 10.12 -6.11
C TRP A 51 -5.21 10.66 -4.80
N LEU A 52 -5.32 9.83 -3.76
CA LEU A 52 -5.77 10.24 -2.44
C LEU A 52 -4.89 11.37 -1.88
N THR A 53 -3.58 11.24 -2.00
CA THR A 53 -2.61 12.25 -1.57
C THR A 53 -2.76 13.55 -2.35
N LEU A 54 -2.97 13.49 -3.67
CA LEU A 54 -3.22 14.66 -4.52
C LEU A 54 -4.48 15.44 -4.09
N PHE A 55 -5.49 14.74 -3.57
CA PHE A 55 -6.70 15.34 -3.00
C PHE A 55 -6.55 15.77 -1.53
N GLY A 56 -5.34 15.65 -0.95
CA GLY A 56 -5.04 16.07 0.41
C GLY A 56 -5.33 15.01 1.49
N TYR A 57 -5.49 13.75 1.10
CA TYR A 57 -5.80 12.63 1.99
C TYR A 57 -4.66 11.60 1.96
N ASP A 58 -3.66 11.76 2.82
CA ASP A 58 -2.54 10.82 2.95
C ASP A 58 -3.01 9.51 3.62
N PRO A 59 -3.05 8.34 2.93
CA PRO A 59 -3.50 7.08 3.51
C PRO A 59 -2.75 6.68 4.79
N ALA A 60 -1.49 7.11 4.97
CA ALA A 60 -0.73 6.87 6.19
C ALA A 60 -1.34 7.56 7.43
N THR A 61 -2.26 8.51 7.23
CA THR A 61 -3.04 9.14 8.31
C THR A 61 -3.87 8.12 9.08
N VAL A 62 -4.40 7.09 8.41
CA VAL A 62 -5.22 6.06 9.05
C VAL A 62 -4.43 5.28 10.10
N PRO A 63 -3.33 4.58 9.78
CA PRO A 63 -2.54 3.85 10.77
C PRO A 63 -1.93 4.78 11.84
N ARG A 64 -1.55 6.02 11.50
CA ARG A 64 -1.09 7.02 12.50
C ARG A 64 -2.14 7.25 13.59
N TRP A 65 -3.40 7.47 13.21
CA TRP A 65 -4.47 7.70 14.18
C TRP A 65 -4.94 6.42 14.85
N GLN A 66 -4.89 5.27 14.19
CA GLN A 66 -5.12 3.99 14.86
C GLN A 66 -4.12 3.80 16.01
N ILE A 67 -2.84 4.11 15.75
CA ILE A 67 -1.80 4.10 16.76
C ILE A 67 -2.07 5.15 17.84
N ALA A 68 -2.47 6.37 17.50
CA ALA A 68 -2.66 7.43 18.49
C ALA A 68 -3.87 7.18 19.40
N LEU A 69 -5.01 6.74 18.85
CA LEU A 69 -6.30 6.65 19.56
C LEU A 69 -6.41 5.39 20.42
N HIS A 70 -5.88 4.26 19.96
CA HIS A 70 -6.14 2.97 20.60
C HIS A 70 -5.07 2.62 21.63
N GLY A 71 -5.27 3.00 22.89
CA GLY A 71 -4.39 2.61 24.01
C GLY A 71 -4.95 1.47 24.87
N ALA A 72 -6.27 1.28 24.86
CA ALA A 72 -6.97 0.37 25.75
C ALA A 72 -6.93 -1.07 25.25
N ARG A 73 -7.47 -1.35 24.07
CA ARG A 73 -7.59 -2.69 23.49
C ARG A 73 -6.53 -2.95 22.43
N THR A 74 -6.19 -4.22 22.22
CA THR A 74 -5.36 -4.63 21.10
C THR A 74 -6.16 -4.44 19.82
N VAL A 75 -5.56 -3.79 18.83
CA VAL A 75 -6.23 -3.48 17.55
C VAL A 75 -5.33 -3.85 16.38
N ALA A 76 -5.96 -4.27 15.29
CA ALA A 76 -5.29 -4.38 14.00
C ALA A 76 -5.01 -2.99 13.44
N ILE A 77 -3.78 -2.82 12.97
CA ILE A 77 -3.36 -1.64 12.21
C ILE A 77 -3.45 -2.02 10.73
N SER A 78 -3.84 -1.07 9.88
CA SER A 78 -3.94 -1.33 8.44
C SER A 78 -2.65 -1.95 7.88
N SER A 79 -2.80 -3.06 7.15
CA SER A 79 -1.72 -3.95 6.69
C SER A 79 -0.77 -3.29 5.69
N ARG A 80 -1.23 -2.23 4.99
CA ARG A 80 -0.38 -1.44 4.08
C ARG A 80 0.48 -0.40 4.77
N ALA A 81 0.45 -0.31 6.10
CA ALA A 81 1.40 0.53 6.79
C ALA A 81 2.81 -0.06 6.64
N ASN A 82 3.74 0.72 6.08
CA ASN A 82 5.13 0.32 6.04
C ASN A 82 5.64 0.17 7.49
N PRO A 83 6.28 -0.95 7.87
CA PRO A 83 6.80 -1.14 9.22
C PRO A 83 7.76 -0.03 9.67
N CYS A 84 8.56 0.53 8.75
CA CYS A 84 9.37 1.73 9.03
C CYS A 84 8.51 2.88 9.51
N ASP A 85 7.40 3.11 8.81
CA ASP A 85 6.51 4.23 9.08
C ASP A 85 5.80 4.04 10.41
N LEU A 86 5.39 2.82 10.75
CA LEU A 86 4.86 2.50 12.09
C LEU A 86 5.85 2.83 13.20
N GLN A 87 7.12 2.41 13.06
CA GLN A 87 8.18 2.73 14.01
C GLN A 87 8.47 4.24 14.07
N ARG A 88 8.52 4.91 12.92
CA ARG A 88 8.72 6.36 12.84
C ARG A 88 7.59 7.13 13.51
N PHE A 89 6.34 6.74 13.29
CA PHE A 89 5.18 7.39 13.87
C PHE A 89 5.11 7.21 15.37
N SER A 90 5.43 6.03 15.90
CA SER A 90 5.44 5.83 17.35
C SER A 90 6.50 6.69 18.04
N HIS A 91 7.64 6.94 17.40
CA HIS A 91 8.67 7.87 17.88
C HIS A 91 8.25 9.34 17.73
N GLY A 92 7.64 9.70 16.58
CA GLY A 92 7.22 11.07 16.26
C GLY A 92 6.00 11.55 17.05
N LEU A 93 4.98 10.70 17.27
CA LEU A 93 3.76 11.03 18.01
C LEU A 93 4.04 11.40 19.47
N ARG A 94 5.18 10.99 20.02
CA ARG A 94 5.61 11.39 21.38
C ARG A 94 6.27 12.77 21.44
N ARG A 95 6.61 13.38 20.29
CA ARG A 95 7.48 14.57 20.25
C ARG A 95 7.03 15.69 19.30
N VAL A 96 6.17 15.41 18.32
CA VAL A 96 5.89 16.37 17.25
C VAL A 96 4.44 16.88 17.36
N PRO A 97 4.22 18.19 17.62
CA PRO A 97 2.90 18.79 17.44
C PRO A 97 2.49 18.67 15.98
N VAL A 98 1.30 18.12 15.72
CA VAL A 98 0.78 17.97 14.36
C VAL A 98 0.67 19.36 13.72
N PRO A 99 1.30 19.61 12.56
CA PRO A 99 1.29 20.93 11.96
C PRO A 99 -0.15 21.32 11.56
N PRO A 100 -0.55 22.58 11.74
CA PRO A 100 -1.93 23.06 11.52
C PRO A 100 -2.40 23.01 10.05
N ARG A 101 -1.55 22.55 9.12
CA ARG A 101 -1.86 22.26 7.72
C ARG A 101 -1.01 21.08 7.25
N ALA A 102 -1.54 20.30 6.30
CA ALA A 102 -0.80 19.26 5.60
C ALA A 102 0.47 19.86 4.96
N LEU A 103 1.60 19.74 5.65
CA LEU A 103 2.90 19.88 5.02
C LEU A 103 3.12 18.65 4.12
N PRO A 104 3.90 18.76 3.04
CA PRO A 104 4.32 17.59 2.26
C PRO A 104 4.94 16.55 3.22
N THR A 105 4.44 15.31 3.19
CA THR A 105 4.84 14.21 4.09
C THR A 105 6.37 14.01 4.15
N GLU A 106 7.05 14.36 3.06
CA GLU A 106 8.50 14.25 2.88
C GLU A 106 9.32 15.08 3.88
N GLU A 107 8.85 16.29 4.24
CA GLU A 107 9.56 17.16 5.19
C GLU A 107 9.53 16.62 6.63
N ILE A 108 8.46 15.89 6.98
CA ILE A 108 8.30 15.27 8.30
C ILE A 108 9.09 13.95 8.38
N VAL A 109 9.07 13.16 7.30
CA VAL A 109 9.78 11.89 7.22
C VAL A 109 11.30 12.09 7.25
N GLY A 110 11.82 13.17 6.63
CA GLY A 110 13.25 13.49 6.63
C GLY A 110 13.83 13.89 8.00
N ALA A 111 13.00 14.31 8.95
CA ALA A 111 13.42 14.66 10.31
C ALA A 111 13.44 13.47 11.30
N LEU A 112 12.98 12.29 10.87
CA LEU A 112 12.89 11.09 11.69
C LEU A 112 14.13 10.20 11.49
N PRO A 113 14.58 9.47 12.52
CA PRO A 113 15.79 8.67 12.43
C PRO A 113 15.70 7.62 11.30
N THR A 114 16.83 7.44 10.61
CA THR A 114 17.01 6.36 9.63
C THR A 114 17.01 5.03 10.37
N LEU A 115 15.97 4.23 10.19
CA LEU A 115 15.86 2.86 10.70
C LEU A 115 16.21 1.89 9.56
N GLU A 116 16.84 0.76 9.90
CA GLU A 116 17.12 -0.32 8.94
C GLU A 116 15.83 -0.71 8.22
N MET A 117 15.89 -0.75 6.88
CA MET A 117 14.73 -1.01 6.01
C MET A 117 14.18 -2.42 6.30
N PRO A 118 12.97 -2.53 6.90
CA PRO A 118 12.28 -3.79 7.02
C PRO A 118 11.89 -4.29 5.64
N ARG A 119 11.63 -5.59 5.55
CA ARG A 119 11.08 -6.27 4.37
C ARG A 119 9.90 -5.47 3.79
N SER A 120 9.75 -5.53 2.46
CA SER A 120 8.55 -5.02 1.79
C SER A 120 7.32 -5.55 2.53
N PRO A 121 6.27 -4.74 2.77
CA PRO A 121 5.08 -5.23 3.43
C PRO A 121 4.44 -6.30 2.53
N ASP A 122 4.63 -7.56 2.86
CA ASP A 122 3.98 -8.69 2.19
C ASP A 122 2.53 -8.76 2.66
N ASP A 123 1.59 -9.07 1.76
CA ASP A 123 0.15 -9.20 2.09
C ASP A 123 -0.14 -10.34 3.11
N THR A 124 0.89 -11.10 3.47
CA THR A 124 0.88 -12.19 4.44
C THR A 124 1.06 -11.70 5.88
N HIS A 125 1.29 -10.40 6.12
CA HIS A 125 1.50 -9.87 7.46
C HIS A 125 0.34 -8.99 7.93
N LEU A 126 -0.05 -9.19 9.18
CA LEU A 126 -0.96 -8.34 9.92
C LEU A 126 -0.20 -7.65 11.04
N TYR A 127 -0.38 -6.33 11.19
CA TYR A 127 0.25 -5.56 12.26
C TYR A 127 -0.75 -5.30 13.37
N LEU A 128 -0.35 -5.54 14.62
CA LEU A 128 -1.19 -5.29 15.78
C LEU A 128 -0.51 -4.29 16.72
N LYS A 129 -1.30 -3.37 17.27
CA LYS A 129 -0.91 -2.59 18.45
C LYS A 129 -1.49 -3.26 19.68
N LEU A 130 -0.65 -3.59 20.65
CA LEU A 130 -1.09 -4.24 21.88
C LEU A 130 -1.71 -3.24 22.86
N GLY A 131 -2.92 -3.54 23.32
CA GLY A 131 -3.65 -2.71 24.27
C GLY A 131 -3.20 -2.93 25.71
N ARG A 132 -3.42 -1.92 26.57
CA ARG A 132 -3.17 -2.05 28.02
C ARG A 132 -4.16 -2.95 28.75
N ASP A 133 -5.36 -3.13 28.22
CA ASP A 133 -6.43 -3.94 28.81
C ASP A 133 -6.29 -5.41 28.39
N ASP A 134 -5.49 -5.69 27.37
CA ASP A 134 -5.15 -7.04 26.90
C ASP A 134 -4.06 -7.70 27.77
N ARG A 135 -3.54 -6.97 28.77
CA ARG A 135 -2.56 -7.46 29.78
C ARG A 135 -3.05 -8.65 30.61
N LEU A 136 -4.32 -9.03 30.51
CA LEU A 136 -4.88 -10.19 31.20
C LEU A 136 -4.57 -11.52 30.51
N LEU A 137 -4.18 -11.45 29.24
CA LEU A 137 -3.43 -12.48 28.54
C LEU A 137 -2.01 -11.95 28.42
N PRO A 138 -1.13 -12.17 29.40
CA PRO A 138 0.25 -11.69 29.31
C PRO A 138 0.89 -12.30 28.07
N SER A 139 0.91 -11.48 27.03
CA SER A 139 1.82 -11.62 25.92
C SER A 139 3.22 -11.37 26.48
N ARG A 140 4.25 -12.01 25.91
CA ARG A 140 5.65 -11.66 26.24
C ARG A 140 5.98 -10.18 25.99
N PHE A 141 5.09 -9.46 25.31
CA PHE A 141 5.23 -8.10 24.87
C PHE A 141 4.55 -7.12 25.84
N ALA A 142 5.10 -5.91 25.90
CA ALA A 142 4.52 -4.84 26.70
C ALA A 142 3.26 -4.26 26.04
N ALA A 143 2.34 -3.73 26.85
CA ALA A 143 1.26 -2.92 26.29
C ALA A 143 1.82 -1.68 25.58
N GLY A 144 1.27 -1.38 24.42
CA GLY A 144 1.78 -0.36 23.50
C GLY A 144 2.85 -0.87 22.53
N SER A 145 3.35 -2.11 22.70
CA SER A 145 4.21 -2.74 21.69
C SER A 145 3.45 -2.95 20.38
N TYR A 146 4.21 -3.01 19.29
CA TYR A 146 3.72 -3.37 17.96
C TYR A 146 4.28 -4.72 17.58
N VAL A 147 3.42 -5.59 17.10
CA VAL A 147 3.81 -6.93 16.66
C VAL A 147 3.40 -7.14 15.20
N SER A 148 4.25 -7.87 14.49
CA SER A 148 3.97 -8.42 13.18
C SER A 148 3.44 -9.84 13.35
N VAL A 149 2.46 -10.20 12.53
CA VAL A 149 1.77 -11.50 12.57
C VAL A 149 1.80 -12.07 11.16
N ASP A 150 2.48 -13.20 10.99
CA ASP A 150 2.45 -13.98 9.74
C ASP A 150 1.13 -14.77 9.67
N THR A 151 0.24 -14.35 8.77
CA THR A 151 -1.10 -14.92 8.58
C THR A 151 -1.08 -16.26 7.85
N ASN A 152 0.03 -16.62 7.19
CA ASN A 152 0.19 -17.94 6.58
C ASN A 152 0.50 -19.03 7.62
N ARG A 153 0.99 -18.63 8.80
CA ARG A 153 1.32 -19.53 9.91
C ARG A 153 0.14 -19.67 10.86
N GLY A 154 -0.83 -20.48 10.45
CA GLY A 154 -1.96 -20.86 11.29
C GLY A 154 -1.59 -21.84 12.41
N LEU A 155 -2.60 -22.20 13.22
CA LEU A 155 -2.45 -23.22 14.27
C LEU A 155 -2.32 -24.61 13.66
N THR A 156 -1.16 -25.24 13.79
CA THR A 156 -0.92 -26.63 13.39
C THR A 156 -1.11 -27.60 14.57
N PRO A 157 -1.40 -28.90 14.33
CA PRO A 157 -1.46 -29.90 15.41
C PRO A 157 -0.17 -30.03 16.21
N ASP A 158 0.98 -29.87 15.54
CA ASP A 158 2.33 -29.96 16.11
C ASP A 158 2.91 -28.57 16.43
N ALA A 159 2.04 -27.59 16.68
CA ALA A 159 2.45 -26.24 17.03
C ALA A 159 3.31 -26.25 18.30
N ASP A 160 4.42 -25.51 18.27
CA ASP A 160 5.25 -25.27 19.46
C ASP A 160 4.40 -24.61 20.56
N PRO A 161 4.33 -25.18 21.79
CA PRO A 161 3.56 -24.59 22.89
C PRO A 161 4.06 -23.19 23.31
N GLU A 162 5.31 -22.85 23.00
CA GLU A 162 5.87 -21.52 23.25
C GLU A 162 5.61 -20.52 22.12
N GLN A 163 5.04 -20.98 20.99
CA GLN A 163 4.66 -20.11 19.90
C GLN A 163 3.55 -19.16 20.34
N ILE A 164 3.71 -17.88 20.01
CA ILE A 164 2.71 -16.85 20.27
C ILE A 164 1.89 -16.64 19.01
N TYR A 165 0.58 -16.53 19.21
CA TYR A 165 -0.40 -16.34 18.16
C TYR A 165 -1.18 -15.06 18.38
N ALA A 166 -1.62 -14.47 17.27
CA ALA A 166 -2.69 -13.50 17.28
C ALA A 166 -4.03 -14.24 17.17
N VAL A 167 -4.92 -14.01 18.12
CA VAL A 167 -6.23 -14.64 18.18
C VAL A 167 -7.29 -13.57 18.23
N GLU A 168 -8.25 -13.70 17.34
CA GLU A 168 -9.49 -12.96 17.37
C GLU A 168 -10.55 -13.77 18.08
N HIS A 169 -11.31 -13.17 18.98
CA HIS A 169 -12.39 -13.83 19.71
C HIS A 169 -13.53 -12.87 20.00
N LEU A 170 -14.63 -13.38 20.56
CA LEU A 170 -15.86 -12.58 20.82
C LEU A 170 -15.66 -11.33 21.69
N TYR A 171 -14.53 -11.21 22.38
CA TYR A 171 -14.23 -10.08 23.26
C TYR A 171 -13.14 -9.13 22.71
N GLY A 172 -12.61 -9.39 21.51
CA GLY A 172 -11.60 -8.54 20.86
C GLY A 172 -10.49 -9.32 20.18
N LEU A 173 -9.30 -8.72 20.17
CA LEU A 173 -8.06 -9.33 19.70
C LEU A 173 -7.15 -9.54 20.90
N SER A 174 -6.43 -10.65 20.90
CA SER A 174 -5.41 -10.95 21.90
C SER A 174 -4.18 -11.58 21.27
N VAL A 175 -3.02 -11.31 21.87
CA VAL A 175 -1.74 -11.89 21.47
C VAL A 175 -1.20 -12.75 22.60
N CYS A 176 -1.26 -14.06 22.45
CA CYS A 176 -0.96 -14.98 23.56
C CYS A 176 -0.52 -16.37 23.08
N ARG A 177 -0.08 -17.19 24.04
CA ARG A 177 0.13 -18.63 23.81
C ARG A 177 -1.22 -19.35 23.82
N LEU A 178 -1.30 -20.47 23.12
CA LEU A 178 -2.52 -21.25 22.99
C LEU A 178 -2.26 -22.69 23.40
N ALA A 179 -3.20 -23.30 24.11
CA ALA A 179 -3.30 -24.74 24.24
C ALA A 179 -4.48 -25.23 23.42
N ARG A 180 -4.24 -26.18 22.53
CA ARG A 180 -5.32 -26.91 21.87
C ARG A 180 -5.90 -27.91 22.87
N VAL A 181 -7.20 -27.81 23.16
CA VAL A 181 -7.88 -28.72 24.10
C VAL A 181 -8.42 -29.94 23.36
N ASP A 182 -8.99 -29.71 22.18
CA ASP A 182 -9.49 -30.74 21.26
C ASP A 182 -9.38 -30.25 19.79
N SER A 183 -10.12 -30.87 18.86
CA SER A 183 -10.08 -30.50 17.45
C SER A 183 -10.60 -29.08 17.16
N ASP A 184 -11.55 -28.61 17.95
CA ASP A 184 -12.38 -27.43 17.69
C ASP A 184 -12.33 -26.41 18.82
N GLN A 185 -11.58 -26.65 19.89
CA GLN A 185 -11.48 -25.78 21.06
C GLN A 185 -10.03 -25.42 21.35
N ILE A 186 -9.85 -24.13 21.59
CA ILE A 186 -8.59 -23.58 22.05
C ILE A 186 -8.78 -22.96 23.43
N ARG A 187 -7.73 -23.07 24.23
CA ARG A 187 -7.59 -22.34 25.48
C ARG A 187 -6.53 -21.27 25.31
N LEU A 188 -6.90 -20.01 25.54
CA LEU A 188 -5.94 -18.92 25.62
C LEU A 188 -5.14 -19.06 26.92
N LEU A 189 -3.82 -19.10 26.81
CA LEU A 189 -2.93 -19.27 27.95
C LEU A 189 -2.41 -17.90 28.39
N GLY A 190 -2.60 -17.61 29.68
CA GLY A 190 -2.04 -16.45 30.36
C GLY A 190 -1.34 -16.87 31.65
N GLU A 191 -0.40 -16.06 32.13
CA GLU A 191 0.28 -16.22 33.43
C GLU A 191 -0.65 -15.91 34.61
N ILE A 192 -1.75 -15.19 34.38
CA ILE A 192 -2.73 -14.78 35.39
C ILE A 192 -4.11 -15.37 35.03
N ALA A 193 -4.90 -15.73 36.03
CA ALA A 193 -6.28 -16.15 35.84
C ALA A 193 -7.11 -15.05 35.16
N MET A 194 -7.79 -15.39 34.07
CA MET A 194 -8.55 -14.43 33.26
C MET A 194 -9.94 -14.14 33.84
N PRO A 195 -10.46 -12.92 33.67
CA PRO A 195 -11.81 -12.55 34.10
C PRO A 195 -12.90 -12.92 33.08
N PHE A 196 -12.52 -13.56 31.97
CA PHE A 196 -13.42 -14.04 30.93
C PHE A 196 -13.09 -15.50 30.59
N PRO A 197 -14.01 -16.24 29.91
CA PRO A 197 -13.76 -17.62 29.53
C PRO A 197 -12.44 -17.77 28.77
N SER A 198 -11.60 -18.70 29.19
CA SER A 198 -10.33 -19.00 28.51
C SER A 198 -10.48 -19.98 27.35
N LEU A 199 -11.59 -20.70 27.33
CA LEU A 199 -11.90 -21.76 26.38
C LEU A 199 -12.86 -21.22 25.33
N PHE A 200 -12.51 -21.40 24.06
CA PHE A 200 -13.29 -20.92 22.93
C PHE A 200 -13.40 -22.00 21.85
N VAL A 201 -14.54 -22.04 21.18
CA VAL A 201 -14.74 -22.86 19.98
C VAL A 201 -14.18 -22.14 18.74
N LEU A 202 -13.22 -22.75 18.06
CA LEU A 202 -12.61 -22.29 16.82
C LEU A 202 -13.64 -22.17 15.69
N GLY A 203 -13.55 -21.08 14.93
CA GLY A 203 -14.43 -20.76 13.81
C GLY A 203 -15.77 -20.13 14.21
N THR A 204 -16.21 -20.28 15.47
CA THR A 204 -17.47 -19.67 15.97
C THR A 204 -17.25 -18.60 17.02
N GLU A 205 -16.37 -18.86 17.99
CA GLU A 205 -16.10 -17.96 19.12
C GLU A 205 -14.68 -17.38 19.08
N ALA A 206 -13.73 -18.10 18.48
CA ALA A 206 -12.38 -17.61 18.23
C ALA A 206 -11.82 -18.03 16.85
N GLY A 207 -10.88 -17.26 16.33
CA GLY A 207 -10.14 -17.53 15.10
C GLY A 207 -8.67 -17.17 15.29
N VAL A 208 -7.77 -18.07 14.91
CA VAL A 208 -6.33 -17.81 14.94
C VAL A 208 -5.97 -17.07 13.66
N LEU A 209 -5.49 -15.83 13.80
CA LEU A 209 -5.15 -14.97 12.66
C LEU A 209 -3.79 -15.28 12.07
N GLY A 210 -2.88 -15.81 12.88
CA GLY A 210 -1.52 -16.13 12.48
C GLY A 210 -0.56 -16.21 13.67
N SER A 211 0.70 -16.49 13.38
CA SER A 211 1.76 -16.58 14.38
C SER A 211 2.52 -15.25 14.48
N VAL A 212 2.85 -14.81 15.68
CA VAL A 212 3.67 -13.60 15.88
C VAL A 212 5.13 -13.91 15.54
N ASP A 213 5.66 -13.25 14.52
CA ASP A 213 7.01 -13.47 14.01
C ASP A 213 8.02 -12.43 14.54
N ALA A 214 7.60 -11.18 14.72
CA ALA A 214 8.45 -10.10 15.20
C ALA A 214 7.73 -9.12 16.14
N GLU A 215 8.47 -8.59 17.11
CA GLU A 215 8.11 -7.36 17.84
C GLU A 215 8.81 -6.19 17.17
N LEU A 216 8.04 -5.30 16.56
CA LEU A 216 8.57 -4.17 15.78
C LEU A 216 9.10 -3.05 16.69
N GLN A 217 8.57 -2.95 17.91
CA GLN A 217 9.05 -1.99 18.90
C GLN A 217 8.76 -2.49 20.32
N PRO A 218 9.81 -2.85 21.08
CA PRO A 218 9.66 -3.12 22.49
C PRO A 218 9.33 -1.81 23.21
N PHE A 219 8.19 -1.78 23.89
CA PHE A 219 7.83 -0.65 24.75
C PHE A 219 8.53 -0.81 26.10
N ASP A 220 9.23 0.23 26.56
CA ASP A 220 9.88 0.21 27.88
C ASP A 220 8.83 -0.04 28.98
N GLN A 221 8.92 -1.22 29.60
CA GLN A 221 8.00 -1.76 30.60
C GLN A 221 7.95 -0.97 31.93
N ARG A 222 8.67 0.15 32.03
CA ARG A 222 8.69 0.99 33.25
C ARG A 222 7.40 1.78 33.47
N MET A 223 6.40 1.68 32.59
CA MET A 223 5.09 2.27 32.88
C MET A 223 4.44 1.57 34.06
N ASP A 224 4.07 2.40 35.04
CA ASP A 224 3.53 2.02 36.34
C ASP A 224 2.34 1.05 36.22
N MET A 225 2.61 -0.21 36.58
CA MET A 225 1.63 -1.31 36.57
C MET A 225 0.58 -1.19 37.69
N SER A 226 0.63 -0.13 38.50
CA SER A 226 -0.26 0.09 39.65
C SER A 226 -1.66 0.59 39.26
N SER A 227 -1.84 1.22 38.09
CA SER A 227 -3.17 1.68 37.63
C SER A 227 -3.91 0.59 36.85
N ARG A 228 -4.34 -0.46 37.56
CA ARG A 228 -5.16 -1.55 37.01
C ARG A 228 -6.64 -1.22 37.14
N GLU A 229 -7.20 -0.47 36.19
CA GLU A 229 -8.64 -0.54 36.01
C GLU A 229 -8.99 -1.91 35.41
N PRO A 230 -9.94 -2.66 35.98
CA PRO A 230 -10.37 -3.92 35.39
C PRO A 230 -10.93 -3.65 33.99
N PRO A 231 -10.64 -4.51 33.00
CA PRO A 231 -11.18 -4.33 31.67
C PRO A 231 -12.69 -4.29 31.75
N ARG A 232 -13.27 -3.29 31.09
CA ARG A 232 -14.71 -3.22 30.91
C ARG A 232 -15.10 -4.34 29.95
N LEU A 233 -15.39 -5.52 30.51
CA LEU A 233 -16.07 -6.59 29.80
C LEU A 233 -17.52 -6.11 29.64
N LEU A 234 -17.82 -5.58 28.46
CA LEU A 234 -19.20 -5.29 28.11
C LEU A 234 -19.91 -6.64 28.03
N ALA A 235 -20.84 -6.89 28.96
CA ALA A 235 -21.73 -8.03 28.87
C ALA A 235 -22.51 -7.91 27.56
N ARG A 236 -22.16 -8.73 26.57
CA ARG A 236 -22.74 -8.65 25.22
C ARG A 236 -23.56 -9.90 24.91
N PRO A 237 -24.68 -9.75 24.18
CA PRO A 237 -25.37 -10.88 23.59
C PRO A 237 -24.41 -11.64 22.68
N ARG A 238 -24.53 -12.98 22.65
CA ARG A 238 -23.70 -13.87 21.83
C ARG A 238 -23.89 -13.55 20.34
N GLN A 239 -23.07 -12.67 19.80
CA GLN A 239 -22.94 -12.48 18.35
C GLN A 239 -21.95 -13.52 17.81
N ARG A 240 -22.09 -13.87 16.54
CA ARG A 240 -21.13 -14.72 15.83
C ARG A 240 -19.82 -13.95 15.64
N LEU A 241 -18.68 -14.61 15.79
CA LEU A 241 -17.38 -14.02 15.49
C LEU A 241 -17.35 -13.57 14.02
N VAL A 242 -17.00 -12.30 13.82
CA VAL A 242 -16.72 -11.72 12.51
C VAL A 242 -15.23 -11.47 12.43
N SER A 243 -14.53 -12.16 11.54
CA SER A 243 -13.07 -12.06 11.50
C SER A 243 -12.56 -10.78 10.83
N VAL A 244 -11.39 -10.26 11.26
CA VAL A 244 -10.67 -9.15 10.60
C VAL A 244 -10.35 -9.50 9.14
N LEU A 245 -10.14 -10.79 8.85
CA LEU A 245 -9.77 -11.29 7.52
C LEU A 245 -10.98 -11.73 6.67
N SER A 246 -12.21 -11.49 7.14
CA SER A 246 -13.42 -11.96 6.45
C SER A 246 -13.61 -11.26 5.11
N THR A 247 -13.60 -11.99 4.01
CA THR A 247 -13.79 -11.45 2.65
C THR A 247 -15.24 -11.45 2.16
N GLU A 248 -16.11 -12.23 2.82
CA GLU A 248 -17.51 -12.44 2.40
C GLU A 248 -18.48 -11.91 3.46
N LEU A 249 -18.49 -10.59 3.68
CA LEU A 249 -19.37 -9.97 4.66
C LEU A 249 -20.00 -8.68 4.15
N ALA A 250 -21.23 -8.43 4.57
CA ALA A 250 -21.85 -7.13 4.42
C ALA A 250 -21.05 -6.06 5.19
N LEU A 251 -20.89 -4.88 4.59
CA LEU A 251 -20.07 -3.80 5.12
C LEU A 251 -20.53 -3.38 6.51
N HIS A 252 -21.85 -3.25 6.72
CA HIS A 252 -22.38 -2.78 7.98
C HIS A 252 -22.06 -3.74 9.15
N HIS A 253 -22.08 -5.07 8.91
CA HIS A 253 -21.63 -6.07 9.87
C HIS A 253 -20.13 -5.97 10.14
N TYR A 254 -19.31 -5.75 9.11
CA TYR A 254 -17.86 -5.58 9.27
C TYR A 254 -17.54 -4.35 10.14
N VAL A 255 -18.21 -3.23 9.87
CA VAL A 255 -18.04 -1.96 10.60
C VAL A 255 -18.47 -2.10 12.06
N ALA A 256 -19.64 -2.71 12.31
CA ALA A 256 -20.12 -2.96 13.67
C ALA A 256 -19.18 -3.88 14.45
N ALA A 257 -18.75 -4.99 13.83
CA ALA A 257 -17.80 -5.91 14.43
C ALA A 257 -16.46 -5.23 14.76
N ALA A 258 -15.95 -4.36 13.88
CA ALA A 258 -14.71 -3.64 14.12
C ALA A 258 -14.79 -2.69 15.32
N ARG A 259 -15.88 -1.90 15.44
CA ARG A 259 -16.13 -1.09 16.64
C ARG A 259 -16.15 -1.97 17.88
N GLU A 260 -16.86 -3.09 17.77
CA GLU A 260 -17.03 -4.03 18.87
C GLU A 260 -15.72 -4.65 19.32
N ARG A 261 -14.83 -5.04 18.40
CA ARG A 261 -13.47 -5.54 18.66
C ARG A 261 -12.56 -4.49 19.28
N ALA A 262 -12.66 -3.24 18.82
CA ALA A 262 -11.96 -2.10 19.44
C ALA A 262 -12.49 -1.77 20.85
N GLY A 263 -13.58 -2.41 21.29
CA GLY A 263 -14.17 -2.22 22.61
C GLY A 263 -14.86 -0.86 22.79
N LEU A 264 -15.24 -0.21 21.69
CA LEU A 264 -15.78 1.15 21.72
C LEU A 264 -17.31 1.15 21.81
N SER A 265 -17.85 2.02 22.65
CA SER A 265 -19.22 2.52 22.50
C SER A 265 -19.30 3.55 21.38
N LEU A 266 -20.50 3.76 20.83
CA LEU A 266 -20.74 4.83 19.84
C LEU A 266 -20.40 6.23 20.40
N ARG A 267 -20.53 6.43 21.72
CA ARG A 267 -20.18 7.70 22.38
C ARG A 267 -18.66 7.90 22.41
N GLU A 268 -17.90 6.87 22.77
CA GLU A 268 -16.44 6.91 22.78
C GLU A 268 -15.90 7.10 21.35
N ALA A 269 -16.46 6.39 20.37
CA ALA A 269 -16.11 6.57 18.96
C ALA A 269 -16.30 8.02 18.47
N ALA A 270 -17.42 8.67 18.82
CA ALA A 270 -17.63 10.08 18.52
C ALA A 270 -16.63 11.01 19.23
N GLY A 271 -16.22 10.66 20.46
CA GLY A 271 -15.16 11.36 21.19
C GLY A 271 -13.81 11.29 20.46
N LEU A 272 -13.37 10.09 20.08
CA LEU A 272 -12.13 9.88 19.32
C LEU A 272 -12.17 10.59 17.95
N ALA A 273 -13.33 10.60 17.28
CA ALA A 273 -13.49 11.36 16.04
C ALA A 273 -13.38 12.87 16.25
N ALA A 274 -13.85 13.39 17.39
CA ALA A 274 -13.71 14.80 17.74
C ALA A 274 -12.25 15.17 18.04
N GLU A 275 -11.51 14.29 18.73
CA GLU A 275 -10.07 14.44 18.95
C GLU A 275 -9.30 14.48 17.62
N MET A 276 -9.60 13.56 16.70
CA MET A 276 -9.02 13.56 15.36
C MET A 276 -9.35 14.84 14.58
N ALA A 277 -10.60 15.30 14.64
CA ALA A 277 -11.05 16.50 13.92
C ALA A 277 -10.46 17.81 14.50
N ALA A 278 -10.17 17.86 15.80
CA ALA A 278 -9.49 19.01 16.41
C ALA A 278 -8.10 19.24 15.80
N VAL A 279 -7.47 18.17 15.30
CA VAL A 279 -6.12 18.20 14.72
C VAL A 279 -6.16 18.24 13.20
N CYS A 280 -6.93 17.36 12.55
CA CYS A 280 -7.00 17.23 11.09
C CYS A 280 -8.00 18.20 10.43
N GLY A 281 -8.81 18.89 11.23
CA GLY A 281 -9.82 19.84 10.77
C GLY A 281 -11.26 19.31 10.77
N PRO A 282 -12.25 20.20 10.60
CA PRO A 282 -13.67 19.89 10.80
C PRO A 282 -14.24 18.86 9.82
N ALA A 283 -13.59 18.68 8.66
CA ALA A 283 -13.97 17.65 7.68
C ALA A 283 -13.90 16.23 8.27
N TYR A 284 -13.06 16.00 9.30
CA TYR A 284 -12.91 14.69 9.96
C TYR A 284 -13.92 14.46 11.11
N ALA A 285 -14.72 15.45 11.50
CA ALA A 285 -15.63 15.32 12.65
C ALA A 285 -16.78 14.36 12.37
N MET A 286 -16.95 13.28 13.14
CA MET A 286 -18.08 12.37 12.97
C MET A 286 -18.97 12.33 14.20
N ALA A 287 -20.26 12.63 14.00
CA ALA A 287 -21.26 12.53 15.04
C ALA A 287 -21.64 11.05 15.30
N ARG A 288 -22.20 10.80 16.49
CA ARG A 288 -22.66 9.46 16.90
C ARG A 288 -23.64 8.83 15.90
N SER A 289 -24.61 9.59 15.43
CA SER A 289 -25.61 9.13 14.46
C SER A 289 -25.00 8.76 13.10
N THR A 290 -23.87 9.37 12.73
CA THR A 290 -23.15 9.03 11.50
C THR A 290 -22.49 7.66 11.61
N PHE A 291 -21.90 7.34 12.76
CA PHE A 291 -21.36 6.01 13.03
C PHE A 291 -22.45 4.93 13.02
N GLU A 292 -23.54 5.15 13.76
CA GLU A 292 -24.71 4.26 13.80
C GLU A 292 -25.29 4.02 12.39
N ARG A 293 -25.31 5.06 11.55
CA ARG A 293 -25.70 4.94 10.15
C ARG A 293 -24.78 3.98 9.37
N TYR A 294 -23.46 4.07 9.51
CA TYR A 294 -22.54 3.14 8.81
C TYR A 294 -22.56 1.71 9.37
N GLU A 295 -23.04 1.51 10.60
CA GLU A 295 -23.34 0.18 11.16
C GLU A 295 -24.67 -0.41 10.66
N THR A 296 -25.45 0.35 9.87
CA THR A 296 -26.77 -0.08 9.37
C THR A 296 -26.90 -0.02 7.85
N ILE A 297 -25.90 0.48 7.12
CA ILE A 297 -25.95 0.60 5.65
C ILE A 297 -24.72 0.01 4.97
N ASP A 298 -24.92 -0.64 3.83
CA ASP A 298 -23.86 -1.19 3.00
C ASP A 298 -23.30 -0.18 1.99
N THR A 299 -22.89 0.99 2.48
CA THR A 299 -22.28 2.02 1.65
C THR A 299 -21.07 2.64 2.32
N VAL A 300 -20.02 2.87 1.54
CA VAL A 300 -18.84 3.61 2.00
C VAL A 300 -19.16 5.10 2.20
N PRO A 301 -18.45 5.80 3.10
CA PRO A 301 -18.60 7.24 3.26
C PRO A 301 -18.34 8.00 1.97
N HIS A 302 -19.22 8.94 1.64
CA HIS A 302 -19.10 9.76 0.43
C HIS A 302 -17.86 10.68 0.45
N HIS A 303 -17.53 11.18 1.64
CA HIS A 303 -16.41 12.08 1.89
C HIS A 303 -15.20 11.27 2.38
N LEU A 304 -14.04 11.47 1.75
CA LEU A 304 -12.78 10.80 2.06
C LEU A 304 -12.35 11.08 3.50
N ALA A 305 -12.56 12.30 4.00
CA ALA A 305 -12.29 12.64 5.40
C ALA A 305 -13.05 11.72 6.37
N LYS A 306 -14.33 11.44 6.07
CA LYS A 306 -15.19 10.58 6.91
C LYS A 306 -14.80 9.11 6.78
N LEU A 307 -14.40 8.67 5.59
CA LEU A 307 -13.83 7.34 5.37
C LEU A 307 -12.59 7.13 6.25
N PHE A 308 -11.69 8.11 6.28
CA PHE A 308 -10.46 8.04 7.07
C PHE A 308 -10.77 8.10 8.57
N THR A 309 -11.69 8.97 9.02
CA THR A 309 -12.14 8.98 10.42
C THR A 309 -12.73 7.65 10.83
N LEU A 310 -13.62 7.06 10.02
CA LEU A 310 -14.23 5.77 10.31
C LEU A 310 -13.16 4.67 10.44
N ALA A 311 -12.24 4.60 9.48
CA ALA A 311 -11.16 3.60 9.48
C ALA A 311 -10.19 3.77 10.66
N SER A 312 -9.84 5.01 11.02
CA SER A 312 -8.99 5.29 12.17
C SER A 312 -9.65 4.92 13.50
N VAL A 313 -10.89 5.40 13.70
CA VAL A 313 -11.60 5.23 14.98
C VAL A 313 -12.00 3.78 15.22
N TYR A 314 -12.39 3.02 14.18
CA TYR A 314 -12.75 1.60 14.33
C TYR A 314 -11.60 0.63 14.09
N ALA A 315 -10.39 1.15 13.86
CA ALA A 315 -9.23 0.33 13.51
C ALA A 315 -9.51 -0.60 12.31
N LEU A 316 -10.19 -0.08 11.28
CA LEU A 316 -10.42 -0.80 10.04
C LEU A 316 -9.16 -0.76 9.18
N ASP A 317 -8.83 -1.88 8.55
CA ASP A 317 -8.02 -1.80 7.35
C ASP A 317 -8.84 -1.11 6.23
N VAL A 318 -8.40 0.07 5.80
CA VAL A 318 -9.12 0.89 4.82
C VAL A 318 -9.23 0.20 3.47
N TRP A 319 -8.21 -0.57 3.08
CA TRP A 319 -8.16 -1.25 1.79
C TRP A 319 -9.06 -2.48 1.78
N HIS A 320 -9.02 -3.27 2.84
CA HIS A 320 -9.93 -4.39 3.03
C HIS A 320 -11.38 -3.93 3.11
N TYR A 321 -11.66 -2.85 3.85
CA TYR A 321 -12.98 -2.24 3.91
C TYR A 321 -13.50 -1.82 2.53
N LEU A 322 -12.65 -1.20 1.71
CA LEU A 322 -13.02 -0.82 0.35
C LEU A 322 -13.16 -2.02 -0.58
N ALA A 323 -12.34 -3.07 -0.42
CA ALA A 323 -12.47 -4.32 -1.16
C ALA A 323 -13.82 -5.01 -0.87
N LEU A 324 -14.24 -5.07 0.40
CA LEU A 324 -15.57 -5.54 0.81
C LEU A 324 -16.70 -4.70 0.20
N ALA A 325 -16.44 -3.42 -0.07
CA ALA A 325 -17.40 -2.54 -0.73
C ALA A 325 -17.49 -2.77 -2.25
N GLY A 326 -16.81 -3.79 -2.77
CA GLY A 326 -16.72 -4.09 -4.19
C GLY A 326 -15.71 -3.20 -4.93
N MET A 327 -14.83 -2.50 -4.21
CA MET A 327 -13.75 -1.77 -4.85
C MET A 327 -12.69 -2.75 -5.33
N VAL A 328 -12.72 -3.05 -6.63
CA VAL A 328 -11.60 -3.71 -7.30
C VAL A 328 -10.48 -2.67 -7.40
N ILE A 329 -9.65 -2.60 -6.37
CA ILE A 329 -8.37 -1.92 -6.47
C ILE A 329 -7.55 -2.82 -7.38
N PRO A 330 -7.14 -2.40 -8.58
CA PRO A 330 -6.01 -3.06 -9.20
C PRO A 330 -4.91 -2.94 -8.15
N LEU A 331 -4.47 -4.06 -7.57
CA LEU A 331 -3.36 -4.08 -6.62
C LEU A 331 -2.20 -3.38 -7.33
N GLY A 332 -2.10 -2.06 -7.13
CA GLY A 332 -1.38 -1.20 -8.03
C GLY A 332 0.05 -1.69 -8.06
N THR A 333 0.51 -2.17 -9.23
CA THR A 333 1.93 -2.34 -9.50
C THR A 333 2.70 -3.18 -8.46
N ARG A 334 2.07 -4.18 -7.84
CA ARG A 334 2.74 -5.19 -6.99
C ARG A 334 2.77 -6.61 -7.53
N MET A 335 2.15 -6.89 -8.67
CA MET A 335 2.11 -8.27 -9.21
C MET A 335 2.58 -8.34 -10.65
N PHE A 336 3.89 -8.46 -10.82
CA PHE A 336 4.45 -9.48 -11.71
C PHE A 336 5.55 -10.33 -11.04
N ASP A 337 5.77 -10.21 -9.72
CA ASP A 337 6.82 -10.96 -9.03
C ASP A 337 6.37 -12.29 -8.39
N ASP A 338 5.11 -12.46 -7.96
CA ASP A 338 4.73 -13.67 -7.19
C ASP A 338 3.77 -14.65 -7.92
N LEU A 339 3.71 -14.65 -9.25
CA LEU A 339 3.14 -15.78 -10.00
C LEU A 339 4.23 -16.63 -10.61
N GLU A 340 4.98 -17.31 -9.74
CA GLU A 340 5.67 -18.54 -10.12
C GLU A 340 4.61 -19.62 -10.44
N LEU A 341 4.79 -20.28 -11.60
CA LEU A 341 4.21 -21.57 -11.98
C LEU A 341 2.71 -21.61 -12.31
N SER A 342 2.32 -20.93 -13.40
CA SER A 342 1.30 -21.52 -14.29
C SER A 342 1.82 -21.52 -15.72
N GLU A 343 2.14 -22.70 -16.22
CA GLU A 343 2.62 -22.98 -17.58
C GLU A 343 1.50 -22.80 -18.64
N GLN A 344 0.84 -21.65 -18.66
CA GLN A 344 -0.04 -21.31 -19.78
C GLN A 344 0.35 -19.97 -20.41
N PRO A 345 0.35 -19.89 -21.77
CA PRO A 345 0.78 -18.72 -22.49
C PRO A 345 -0.29 -17.64 -22.40
N VAL A 346 -0.26 -16.84 -21.32
CA VAL A 346 -0.98 -15.57 -21.30
C VAL A 346 -0.27 -14.64 -22.27
N ARG A 347 -0.83 -14.51 -23.47
CA ARG A 347 -0.50 -13.45 -24.43
C ARG A 347 -0.44 -12.12 -23.69
N ALA A 348 0.66 -11.39 -23.88
CA ALA A 348 0.92 -10.04 -23.40
C ALA A 348 -0.35 -9.20 -23.22
N MET A 349 -0.86 -9.13 -21.99
CA MET A 349 -1.99 -8.28 -21.63
C MET A 349 -1.46 -6.98 -21.05
N SER A 350 -1.38 -5.99 -21.94
CA SER A 350 -1.66 -4.57 -21.73
C SER A 350 -1.46 -4.05 -20.30
N GLY A 351 -0.23 -3.63 -20.01
CA GLY A 351 -0.01 -2.53 -19.08
C GLY A 351 -0.87 -1.32 -19.47
N THR A 352 -1.20 -0.52 -18.47
CA THR A 352 -1.94 0.74 -18.54
C THR A 352 -1.57 1.54 -19.79
N ARG A 353 -2.56 1.71 -20.67
CA ARG A 353 -2.38 2.47 -21.91
C ARG A 353 -2.25 3.96 -21.56
N PRO A 354 -1.08 4.60 -21.73
CA PRO A 354 -0.94 6.04 -21.52
C PRO A 354 -1.95 6.83 -22.36
N ASP A 355 -2.45 7.93 -21.80
CA ASP A 355 -3.43 8.79 -22.45
C ASP A 355 -2.96 9.24 -23.85
N LYS A 356 -3.89 9.30 -24.82
CA LYS A 356 -3.64 9.87 -26.15
C LYS A 356 -3.05 11.29 -26.06
N ALA A 357 -3.40 12.04 -25.02
CA ALA A 357 -2.82 13.37 -24.76
C ALA A 357 -1.31 13.31 -24.48
N LEU A 358 -0.88 12.39 -23.60
CA LEU A 358 0.55 12.17 -23.32
C LEU A 358 1.27 11.71 -24.59
N LEU A 359 0.69 10.78 -25.35
CA LEU A 359 1.28 10.32 -26.60
C LEU A 359 1.43 11.46 -27.63
N GLN A 360 0.45 12.36 -27.74
CA GLN A 360 0.56 13.54 -28.63
C GLN A 360 1.65 14.50 -28.18
N MET A 361 1.76 14.76 -26.87
CA MET A 361 2.86 15.55 -26.31
C MET A 361 4.23 14.93 -26.62
N LEU A 362 4.38 13.63 -26.41
CA LEU A 362 5.64 12.92 -26.68
C LEU A 362 5.99 12.89 -28.17
N ARG A 363 4.99 12.71 -29.05
CA ARG A 363 5.19 12.82 -30.51
C ARG A 363 5.73 14.19 -30.91
N ALA A 364 5.18 15.25 -30.33
CA ALA A 364 5.61 16.62 -30.61
C ALA A 364 6.99 16.90 -30.03
N ALA A 365 7.22 16.55 -28.75
CA ALA A 365 8.47 16.81 -28.04
C ALA A 365 9.67 16.06 -28.64
N LEU A 366 9.48 14.81 -29.06
CA LEU A 366 10.55 13.97 -29.62
C LEU A 366 10.67 14.09 -31.15
N GLY A 367 9.79 14.85 -31.80
CA GLY A 367 9.73 14.91 -33.27
C GLY A 367 9.44 13.54 -33.92
N LYS A 368 8.74 12.64 -33.22
CA LYS A 368 8.42 11.28 -33.66
C LYS A 368 6.91 11.12 -33.88
N PRO A 369 6.34 11.58 -35.00
CA PRO A 369 4.89 11.52 -35.24
C PRO A 369 4.36 10.08 -35.28
N ALA A 370 5.23 9.12 -35.59
CA ALA A 370 4.90 7.71 -35.71
C ALA A 370 4.98 6.95 -34.38
N LEU A 371 5.27 7.62 -33.25
CA LEU A 371 5.29 7.02 -31.92
C LEU A 371 3.91 6.49 -31.57
N THR A 372 3.78 5.24 -31.18
CA THR A 372 2.53 4.59 -30.80
C THR A 372 2.51 4.32 -29.30
N ILE A 373 1.37 3.87 -28.79
CA ILE A 373 1.27 3.48 -27.39
C ILE A 373 2.16 2.27 -27.06
N ASP A 374 2.39 1.42 -28.05
CA ASP A 374 3.21 0.21 -27.94
C ASP A 374 4.71 0.52 -27.89
N ASP A 375 5.08 1.78 -28.12
CA ASP A 375 6.43 2.31 -28.01
C ASP A 375 6.71 2.89 -26.61
N LEU A 376 5.76 2.82 -25.69
CA LEU A 376 5.91 3.28 -24.31
C LEU A 376 6.02 2.06 -23.39
N TYR A 377 7.05 2.04 -22.54
CA TYR A 377 7.31 0.98 -21.59
C TYR A 377 7.55 1.56 -20.21
N THR A 378 6.79 1.10 -19.21
CA THR A 378 7.01 1.50 -17.81
C THR A 378 8.03 0.56 -17.19
N PHE A 379 9.19 1.09 -16.82
CA PHE A 379 10.27 0.32 -16.21
C PHE A 379 9.88 -0.10 -14.79
N GLY A 380 9.82 -1.42 -14.57
CA GLY A 380 9.43 -2.02 -13.29
C GLY A 380 10.53 -1.92 -12.23
N ARG A 381 10.20 -2.27 -10.98
CA ARG A 381 11.19 -2.37 -9.88
C ARG A 381 12.10 -3.60 -9.99
N CYS A 382 11.67 -4.59 -10.75
CA CYS A 382 12.32 -5.89 -10.94
C CYS A 382 13.12 -5.92 -12.26
N ASP A 383 12.90 -4.90 -13.10
CA ASP A 383 13.71 -4.69 -14.29
C ASP A 383 15.10 -4.19 -13.85
N ASN A 384 16.13 -4.74 -14.49
CA ASN A 384 17.51 -4.41 -14.14
C ASN A 384 18.04 -3.33 -15.07
N SER A 385 18.47 -2.20 -14.51
CA SER A 385 19.06 -1.11 -15.29
C SER A 385 20.55 -0.96 -14.99
N ALA A 386 21.37 -0.95 -16.04
CA ALA A 386 22.73 -0.45 -15.97
C ALA A 386 22.80 1.09 -16.10
N HIS A 387 21.69 1.75 -16.47
CA HIS A 387 21.63 3.19 -16.68
C HIS A 387 21.04 3.92 -15.46
N PRO A 388 21.73 4.90 -14.84
CA PRO A 388 21.31 5.53 -13.59
C PRO A 388 20.03 6.37 -13.71
N LEU A 389 19.69 6.83 -14.91
CA LEU A 389 18.42 7.55 -15.14
C LEU A 389 17.19 6.64 -15.25
N ILE A 390 17.39 5.33 -15.39
CA ILE A 390 16.31 4.36 -15.53
C ILE A 390 16.18 3.65 -14.19
N GLU A 391 15.17 4.04 -13.43
CA GLU A 391 14.80 3.47 -12.14
C GLU A 391 13.37 2.93 -12.22
N GLY A 392 12.96 2.13 -11.23
CA GLY A 392 11.58 1.65 -11.14
C GLY A 392 10.58 2.80 -11.10
N GLY A 393 9.58 2.76 -11.98
CA GLY A 393 8.57 3.81 -12.16
C GLY A 393 8.88 4.81 -13.28
N THR A 394 10.02 4.70 -13.96
CA THR A 394 10.31 5.53 -15.15
C THR A 394 9.54 5.04 -16.38
N ILE A 395 9.18 5.96 -17.29
CA ILE A 395 8.61 5.59 -18.60
C ILE A 395 9.71 5.71 -19.66
N LEU A 396 10.02 4.59 -20.30
CA LEU A 396 10.89 4.51 -21.45
C LEU A 396 10.08 4.72 -22.73
N VAL A 397 10.59 5.56 -23.60
CA VAL A 397 10.10 5.69 -24.97
C VAL A 397 11.04 4.87 -25.86
N LEU A 398 10.50 3.88 -26.56
CA LEU A 398 11.22 2.90 -27.35
C LEU A 398 11.02 3.15 -28.85
N ASP A 399 12.08 3.03 -29.63
CA ASP A 399 11.99 2.83 -31.07
C ASP A 399 12.05 1.32 -31.37
N ARG A 400 10.87 0.70 -31.44
CA ARG A 400 10.71 -0.74 -31.72
C ARG A 400 11.00 -1.11 -33.17
N ARG A 401 11.21 -0.15 -34.06
CA ARG A 401 11.57 -0.42 -35.46
C ARG A 401 13.06 -0.73 -35.59
N ARG A 402 13.84 -0.39 -34.57
CA ARG A 402 15.28 -0.65 -34.46
C ARG A 402 15.57 -1.82 -33.51
N GLN A 403 14.79 -2.90 -33.64
CA GLN A 403 15.03 -4.16 -32.91
C GLN A 403 16.23 -4.93 -33.46
N HIS A 404 16.51 -4.78 -34.76
CA HIS A 404 17.69 -5.38 -35.36
C HIS A 404 18.95 -4.65 -34.88
N LEU A 405 19.77 -5.39 -34.14
CA LEU A 405 21.10 -4.98 -33.73
C LEU A 405 21.97 -4.91 -34.99
N GLU A 406 22.11 -3.73 -35.57
CA GLU A 406 23.15 -3.50 -36.57
C GLU A 406 24.49 -3.56 -35.85
N LEU A 407 25.14 -4.73 -35.92
CA LEU A 407 26.46 -4.96 -35.33
C LEU A 407 27.43 -3.89 -35.85
N PRO A 408 27.94 -3.00 -34.99
CA PRO A 408 29.01 -2.10 -35.37
C PRO A 408 30.20 -3.00 -35.74
N ARG A 409 30.67 -2.93 -36.99
CA ARG A 409 31.83 -3.70 -37.45
C ARG A 409 33.08 -3.25 -36.70
N GLU A 410 33.40 -3.91 -35.58
CA GLU A 410 34.66 -4.03 -34.79
C GLU A 410 35.72 -2.91 -34.77
N ARG A 411 35.52 -1.74 -35.38
CA ARG A 411 36.57 -0.76 -35.68
C ARG A 411 36.34 0.62 -35.06
N SER A 412 35.20 0.89 -34.43
CA SER A 412 35.04 2.10 -33.61
C SER A 412 35.29 1.77 -32.14
N SER A 413 36.53 1.97 -31.68
CA SER A 413 36.95 1.86 -30.27
C SER A 413 36.36 2.95 -29.35
N ARG A 414 35.30 3.63 -29.78
CA ARG A 414 34.66 4.70 -29.02
C ARG A 414 33.42 4.14 -28.35
N HIS A 415 33.52 3.88 -27.04
CA HIS A 415 32.40 3.56 -26.15
C HIS A 415 31.22 4.55 -26.21
N GLN A 416 31.38 5.70 -26.88
CA GLN A 416 30.37 6.76 -26.97
C GLN A 416 29.22 6.47 -27.96
N GLU A 417 29.28 5.40 -28.75
CA GLU A 417 28.27 5.11 -29.79
C GLU A 417 27.32 3.95 -29.44
N ALA A 418 27.49 3.27 -28.30
CA ALA A 418 26.61 2.19 -27.92
C ALA A 418 25.16 2.71 -27.73
N PRO A 419 24.14 2.09 -28.34
CA PRO A 419 22.76 2.49 -28.12
C PRO A 419 22.27 2.01 -26.75
N LEU A 420 21.47 2.84 -26.07
CA LEU A 420 20.69 2.42 -24.91
C LEU A 420 19.52 1.54 -25.39
N LEU A 421 19.51 0.27 -25.00
CA LEU A 421 18.50 -0.70 -25.43
C LEU A 421 17.67 -1.18 -24.25
N LEU A 422 16.42 -1.54 -24.53
CA LEU A 422 15.61 -2.38 -23.65
C LEU A 422 15.56 -3.79 -24.24
N MET A 423 15.87 -4.78 -23.41
CA MET A 423 16.00 -6.17 -23.82
C MET A 423 15.22 -7.05 -22.86
N GLN A 424 14.63 -8.12 -23.36
CA GLN A 424 13.95 -9.13 -22.57
C GLN A 424 14.80 -10.39 -22.54
N ALA A 425 15.25 -10.77 -21.36
CA ALA A 425 16.00 -11.99 -21.11
C ALA A 425 15.11 -13.25 -21.22
N SER A 426 15.74 -14.41 -21.32
CA SER A 426 15.07 -15.72 -21.37
C SER A 426 14.24 -16.03 -20.11
N ASN A 427 14.65 -15.49 -18.96
CA ASN A 427 13.90 -15.52 -17.70
C ASN A 427 12.69 -14.54 -17.68
N ARG A 428 12.40 -13.89 -18.82
CA ARG A 428 11.37 -12.86 -19.03
C ARG A 428 11.60 -11.52 -18.32
N GLY A 429 12.66 -11.36 -17.55
CA GLY A 429 13.06 -10.08 -16.97
C GLY A 429 13.50 -9.10 -18.05
N TYR A 430 13.25 -7.80 -17.82
CA TYR A 430 13.73 -6.76 -18.72
C TYR A 430 15.00 -6.12 -18.21
N HIS A 431 15.92 -5.84 -19.13
CA HIS A 431 17.18 -5.20 -18.86
C HIS A 431 17.35 -3.96 -19.74
N ALA A 432 17.77 -2.85 -19.14
CA ALA A 432 18.08 -1.62 -19.87
C ALA A 432 19.53 -1.18 -19.64
N GLY A 433 20.24 -0.84 -20.72
CA GLY A 433 21.63 -0.40 -20.61
C GLY A 433 22.26 -0.10 -21.97
N TYR A 434 23.48 0.44 -21.95
CA TYR A 434 24.25 0.63 -23.17
C TYR A 434 24.75 -0.73 -23.65
N ALA A 435 24.24 -1.18 -24.79
CA ALA A 435 24.51 -2.52 -25.27
C ALA A 435 25.69 -2.54 -26.26
N THR A 436 26.63 -3.44 -26.02
CA THR A 436 27.65 -3.83 -27.00
C THR A 436 27.57 -5.33 -27.27
N ILE A 437 27.85 -5.75 -28.49
CA ILE A 437 27.85 -7.17 -28.86
C ILE A 437 29.25 -7.55 -29.30
N ARG A 438 29.78 -8.62 -28.72
CA ARG A 438 31.07 -9.22 -29.09
C ARG A 438 30.84 -10.70 -29.38
N GLY A 439 30.82 -11.04 -30.67
CA GLY A 439 30.45 -12.39 -31.10
C GLY A 439 29.02 -12.73 -30.68
N ARG A 440 28.87 -13.76 -29.83
CA ARG A 440 27.59 -14.21 -29.27
C ARG A 440 27.28 -13.61 -27.90
N GLN A 441 28.14 -12.75 -27.37
CA GLN A 441 27.95 -12.17 -26.05
C GLN A 441 27.45 -10.73 -26.18
N LEU A 442 26.31 -10.47 -25.57
CA LEU A 442 25.70 -9.17 -25.39
C LEU A 442 26.09 -8.63 -24.01
N THR A 443 26.68 -7.44 -23.98
CA THR A 443 27.12 -6.79 -22.75
C THR A 443 26.35 -5.49 -22.56
N LEU A 444 25.64 -5.35 -21.44
CA LEU A 444 25.07 -4.10 -20.99
C LEU A 444 26.03 -3.41 -20.03
N GLU A 445 26.54 -2.26 -20.44
CA GLU A 445 27.46 -1.45 -19.67
C GLU A 445 26.73 -0.23 -19.06
N PRO A 446 27.11 0.20 -17.86
CA PRO A 446 26.69 1.51 -17.36
C PRO A 446 27.31 2.63 -18.20
N PRO A 447 26.75 3.85 -18.15
CA PRO A 447 27.38 5.00 -18.78
C PRO A 447 28.83 5.16 -18.28
N PRO A 448 29.79 5.65 -19.10
CA PRO A 448 31.21 5.74 -18.74
C PRO A 448 31.53 6.52 -17.45
N LEU A 449 30.60 7.38 -17.02
CA LEU A 449 30.73 8.21 -15.82
C LEU A 449 30.05 7.61 -14.58
N ALA A 450 29.31 6.50 -14.74
CA ALA A 450 28.60 5.83 -13.66
C ALA A 450 29.30 4.50 -13.33
N ALA A 451 29.64 4.30 -12.06
CA ALA A 451 30.02 2.98 -11.58
C ALA A 451 28.77 2.10 -11.50
N GLY A 452 28.78 0.94 -12.15
CA GLY A 452 27.66 0.03 -12.16
C GLY A 452 28.07 -1.38 -12.59
N PRO A 453 27.27 -2.40 -12.25
CA PRO A 453 27.51 -3.76 -12.70
C PRO A 453 27.40 -3.83 -14.23
N VAL A 454 28.34 -4.54 -14.85
CA VAL A 454 28.27 -4.91 -16.26
C VAL A 454 27.51 -6.23 -16.35
N HIS A 455 26.43 -6.26 -17.13
CA HIS A 455 25.65 -7.48 -17.32
C HIS A 455 26.04 -8.14 -18.64
N HIS A 456 26.34 -9.44 -18.58
CA HIS A 456 26.66 -10.25 -19.76
C HIS A 456 25.55 -11.26 -20.01
N MET A 457 25.14 -11.40 -21.27
CA MET A 457 24.08 -12.31 -21.71
C MET A 457 24.49 -12.96 -23.03
N ASP A 458 24.05 -14.19 -23.33
CA ASP A 458 24.13 -14.71 -24.69
C ASP A 458 23.08 -14.00 -25.56
N VAL A 459 23.43 -13.64 -26.80
CA VAL A 459 22.53 -13.01 -27.77
C VAL A 459 21.30 -13.90 -28.03
N ASP A 460 21.45 -15.22 -27.97
CA ASP A 460 20.32 -16.14 -28.16
C ASP A 460 19.39 -16.22 -26.93
N GLU A 461 19.84 -15.75 -25.77
CA GLU A 461 19.06 -15.69 -24.53
C GLU A 461 18.37 -14.34 -24.32
N ALA A 462 18.60 -13.37 -25.21
CA ALA A 462 18.05 -12.02 -25.08
C ALA A 462 17.34 -11.59 -26.37
N SER A 463 16.11 -11.12 -26.24
CA SER A 463 15.38 -10.48 -27.33
C SER A 463 15.39 -8.96 -27.15
N VAL A 464 15.82 -8.22 -28.18
CA VAL A 464 15.78 -6.75 -28.13
C VAL A 464 14.35 -6.28 -28.33
N VAL A 465 13.82 -5.58 -27.35
CA VAL A 465 12.46 -5.02 -27.38
C VAL A 465 12.44 -3.77 -28.25
N GLY A 466 13.46 -2.91 -28.10
CA GLY A 466 13.64 -1.70 -28.88
C GLY A 466 14.77 -0.82 -28.32
N ARG A 467 15.11 0.24 -29.07
CA ARG A 467 16.09 1.24 -28.63
C ARG A 467 15.42 2.30 -27.77
N VAL A 468 15.96 2.62 -26.61
CA VAL A 468 15.46 3.72 -25.77
C VAL A 468 15.83 5.04 -26.44
N VAL A 469 14.83 5.85 -26.79
CA VAL A 469 15.00 7.17 -27.42
C VAL A 469 14.78 8.32 -26.43
N ALA A 470 14.01 8.08 -25.37
CA ALA A 470 13.83 9.02 -24.28
C ALA A 470 13.52 8.28 -22.98
N VAL A 471 13.91 8.88 -21.86
CA VAL A 471 13.56 8.44 -20.52
C VAL A 471 12.76 9.55 -19.87
N LEU A 472 11.55 9.24 -19.46
CA LEU A 472 10.64 10.16 -18.78
C LEU A 472 10.61 9.77 -17.30
N ARG A 473 11.16 10.64 -16.46
CA ARG A 473 10.99 10.51 -15.01
C ARG A 473 9.71 11.23 -14.65
N ILE A 474 8.75 10.48 -14.11
CA ILE A 474 7.62 11.09 -13.42
C ILE A 474 8.18 11.52 -12.07
N GLY A 475 8.64 12.77 -12.01
CA GLY A 475 9.29 13.29 -10.80
C GLY A 475 8.36 13.18 -9.60
N SER A 476 8.82 12.50 -8.56
CA SER A 476 8.38 12.74 -7.18
C SER A 476 9.15 13.91 -6.54
N GLU A 477 10.00 14.62 -7.29
CA GLU A 477 10.79 15.73 -6.75
C GLU A 477 10.00 17.04 -6.65
N VAL A 478 10.02 17.57 -5.44
CA VAL A 478 9.60 18.90 -4.95
C VAL A 478 9.55 19.98 -6.03
N ALA A 479 8.36 20.52 -6.25
CA ALA A 479 8.19 21.76 -7.01
C ALA A 479 8.84 22.92 -6.25
N ASP A 480 9.99 23.41 -6.74
CA ASP A 480 10.59 24.65 -6.25
C ASP A 480 9.64 25.83 -6.56
N LEU A 481 9.11 26.43 -5.49
CA LEU A 481 8.22 27.59 -5.55
C LEU A 481 8.98 28.83 -6.01
N ARG A 482 9.08 29.04 -7.32
CA ARG A 482 9.48 30.35 -7.85
C ARG A 482 8.30 31.31 -7.75
N THR A 483 8.49 32.34 -6.93
CA THR A 483 7.57 33.47 -6.85
C THR A 483 7.97 34.44 -7.93
N ASP A 484 7.05 34.78 -8.85
CA ASP A 484 7.34 35.82 -9.83
C ASP A 484 7.46 37.20 -9.16
N ALA A 485 7.95 38.20 -9.89
CA ALA A 485 8.12 39.57 -9.41
C ALA A 485 6.80 40.23 -8.92
N HIS A 486 5.66 39.58 -9.14
CA HIS A 486 4.33 40.05 -8.75
C HIS A 486 3.71 39.22 -7.61
N GLY A 487 4.50 38.34 -6.95
CA GLY A 487 4.00 37.55 -5.82
C GLY A 487 3.09 36.39 -6.22
N ARG A 488 2.94 36.07 -7.52
CA ARG A 488 2.12 34.95 -7.97
C ARG A 488 2.97 33.68 -8.04
N ARG A 489 2.50 32.65 -7.34
CA ARG A 489 3.08 31.30 -7.40
C ARG A 489 2.49 30.59 -8.63
N ARG A 490 3.34 30.23 -9.59
CA ARG A 490 2.97 29.34 -10.70
C ARG A 490 3.52 27.96 -10.44
N TYR A 491 2.69 26.95 -10.67
CA TYR A 491 3.09 25.55 -10.67
C TYR A 491 3.65 25.24 -12.06
N GLU A 492 4.93 24.91 -12.13
CA GLU A 492 5.51 24.26 -13.29
C GLU A 492 6.03 22.91 -12.80
N THR A 493 5.36 21.81 -13.16
CA THR A 493 5.92 20.48 -12.96
C THR A 493 7.04 20.32 -14.00
N PRO A 494 8.32 20.23 -13.61
CA PRO A 494 9.38 20.02 -14.58
C PRO A 494 9.25 18.59 -15.12
N VAL A 495 8.68 18.44 -16.32
CA VAL A 495 8.88 17.22 -17.10
C VAL A 495 10.31 17.30 -17.63
N VAL A 496 11.24 16.63 -16.94
CA VAL A 496 12.62 16.53 -17.42
C VAL A 496 12.64 15.50 -18.54
N ILE A 497 12.58 15.98 -19.79
CA ILE A 497 12.79 15.16 -20.98
C ILE A 497 14.29 15.13 -21.23
N GLY A 498 14.95 14.04 -20.82
CA GLY A 498 16.31 13.76 -21.26
C GLY A 498 16.27 13.20 -22.68
N GLU A 499 16.54 14.04 -23.68
CA GLU A 499 16.70 13.59 -25.06
C GLU A 499 18.09 12.96 -25.24
N MET A 500 18.12 11.70 -25.66
CA MET A 500 19.37 10.99 -25.92
C MET A 500 19.82 11.31 -27.34
N SER A 501 20.64 12.37 -27.50
CA SER A 501 21.11 12.82 -28.81
C SER A 501 21.98 11.73 -29.48
N SER A 502 21.53 11.20 -30.61
CA SER A 502 22.38 10.44 -31.52
C SER A 502 23.16 11.42 -32.40
N ARG A 503 24.41 11.71 -32.02
CA ARG A 503 25.37 12.29 -32.97
C ARG A 503 26.12 11.20 -33.70
#